data_AF-A0A135T8Y5-F1
#
_entry.id   AF-A0A135T8Y5-F1
#
_cell.length_a   1.000
_cell.length_b   1.000
_cell.length_c   1.000
_cell.angle_alpha   90.00
_cell.angle_beta   90.00
_cell.angle_gamma   90.00
#
_symmetry.space_group_name_H-M   'P 1'
#
loop_
_entity.id
_entity.type
_entity.pdbx_description
1 polymer ?
#
loop_
_entity_poly.entity_id
_entity_poly.type
_entity_poly.pdbx_seq_one_letter_code
_entity_poly.pdbx_strand_id
1 'polypeptide(L)'
;MPLSPFILALLLITRFTYEMHFLKALYTASVAAVATATYVGNLNYGSPSLHAPFLGISIRKVASRSEGSSPWTPEQLNFTHGVASGDPYDDSVILWTRVAPTMDNDRNNVTVEGTAPMYAHDNDVFVKASKSPICVDWKIGRSASMDGQPFKSGTAYTSSDVDFTVKVEAKALTVYYYQFNVCNSDIKSPVGRTQTLPESGTKVKRAIKLAAYSCANYLLAGENRLRRPVGGDSVEFGNLKGGVTKQTNLTNDTNTGKWFVFESSKAGGEEEF
;
A
#
# COMPACT_ATOMS: atom_id res chain seq x y z
N MET A 1 -62.08 -1.81 52.41
CA MET A 1 -62.60 -0.89 51.36
C MET A 1 -61.94 -1.27 50.04
N PRO A 2 -62.68 -1.77 49.04
CA PRO A 2 -62.09 -2.21 47.79
C PRO A 2 -61.74 -0.99 46.92
N LEU A 3 -60.50 -0.94 46.42
CA LEU A 3 -60.06 0.06 45.46
C LEU A 3 -60.83 -0.10 44.14
N SER A 4 -61.31 1.03 43.61
CA SER A 4 -62.08 1.10 42.36
C SER A 4 -61.31 0.51 41.17
N PRO A 5 -61.98 -0.23 40.26
CA PRO A 5 -61.36 -0.83 39.07
C PRO A 5 -60.69 0.20 38.13
N PHE A 6 -61.03 1.49 38.26
CA PHE A 6 -60.37 2.57 37.53
C PHE A 6 -58.92 2.83 37.97
N ILE A 7 -58.59 2.63 39.25
CA ILE A 7 -57.23 2.87 39.77
C ILE A 7 -56.27 1.76 39.33
N LEU A 8 -56.76 0.53 39.22
CA LEU A 8 -55.98 -0.61 38.75
C LEU A 8 -55.65 -0.49 37.24
N ALA A 9 -56.59 0.02 36.44
CA ALA A 9 -56.37 0.28 35.02
C ALA A 9 -55.33 1.39 34.77
N LEU A 10 -55.34 2.46 35.58
CA LEU A 10 -54.39 3.57 35.44
C LEU A 10 -52.95 3.16 35.83
N LEU A 11 -52.80 2.29 36.84
CA LEU A 11 -51.51 1.70 37.25
C LEU A 11 -50.96 0.69 36.22
N LEU A 12 -51.83 -0.03 35.51
CA LEU A 12 -51.44 -0.93 34.42
C LEU A 12 -50.97 -0.16 33.17
N ILE A 13 -51.67 0.93 32.79
CA ILE A 13 -51.28 1.77 31.63
C ILE A 13 -49.97 2.53 31.90
N THR A 14 -49.75 3.01 33.13
CA THR A 14 -48.47 3.64 33.51
C THR A 14 -47.32 2.64 33.59
N ARG A 15 -47.54 1.41 34.05
CA ARG A 15 -46.52 0.33 33.96
C ARG A 15 -46.21 -0.05 32.50
N PHE A 16 -47.22 -0.12 31.63
CA PHE A 16 -47.01 -0.50 30.22
C PHE A 16 -46.27 0.58 29.41
N THR A 17 -46.55 1.85 29.69
CA THR A 17 -45.86 2.98 29.04
C THR A 17 -44.43 3.21 29.55
N TYR A 18 -44.14 2.83 30.80
CA TYR A 18 -42.78 2.84 31.35
C TYR A 18 -41.92 1.69 30.79
N GLU A 19 -42.48 0.48 30.69
CA GLU A 19 -41.83 -0.69 30.06
C GLU A 19 -41.51 -0.44 28.56
N MET A 20 -42.41 0.21 27.82
CA MET A 20 -42.17 0.55 26.40
C MET A 20 -41.10 1.64 26.19
N HIS A 21 -40.87 2.54 27.15
CA HIS A 21 -39.77 3.51 27.07
C HIS A 21 -38.44 2.87 27.50
N PHE A 22 -38.45 1.92 28.44
CA PHE A 22 -37.26 1.17 28.84
C PHE A 22 -36.78 0.21 27.74
N LEU A 23 -37.69 -0.38 26.95
CA LEU A 23 -37.31 -1.26 25.83
C LEU A 23 -36.80 -0.52 24.58
N LYS A 24 -37.17 0.75 24.38
CA LYS A 24 -36.60 1.59 23.29
C LYS A 24 -35.23 2.17 23.63
N ALA A 25 -34.83 2.10 24.90
CA ALA A 25 -33.51 2.49 25.38
C ALA A 25 -32.52 1.31 25.47
N LEU A 26 -32.89 0.12 24.97
CA LEU A 26 -31.91 -0.88 24.57
C LEU A 26 -31.24 -0.41 23.26
N TYR A 27 -30.25 0.45 23.45
CA TYR A 27 -28.98 0.41 22.74
C TYR A 27 -29.06 -0.23 21.35
N THR A 28 -29.22 0.62 20.33
CA THR A 28 -28.38 0.51 19.15
C THR A 28 -26.93 0.63 19.62
N ALA A 29 -26.39 -0.39 20.27
CA ALA A 29 -24.97 -0.64 20.28
C ALA A 29 -24.67 -1.00 18.83
N SER A 30 -24.40 0.02 18.02
CA SER A 30 -23.61 -0.13 16.83
C SER A 30 -22.35 -0.85 17.30
N VAL A 31 -22.30 -2.16 17.07
CA VAL A 31 -21.05 -2.90 17.13
C VAL A 31 -20.22 -2.28 16.03
N ALA A 32 -19.49 -1.22 16.36
CA ALA A 32 -18.39 -0.77 15.56
C ALA A 32 -17.52 -2.01 15.48
N ALA A 33 -17.52 -2.67 14.33
CA ALA A 33 -16.57 -3.72 14.04
C ALA A 33 -15.22 -3.05 14.21
N VAL A 34 -14.57 -3.29 15.36
CA VAL A 34 -13.20 -2.86 15.57
C VAL A 34 -12.43 -3.66 14.54
N ALA A 35 -12.07 -3.01 13.44
CA ALA A 35 -11.21 -3.58 12.43
C ALA A 35 -9.89 -3.88 13.15
N THR A 36 -9.72 -5.13 13.57
CA THR A 36 -8.45 -5.57 14.10
C THR A 36 -7.50 -5.60 12.91
N ALA A 37 -6.46 -4.78 12.98
CA ALA A 37 -5.39 -4.86 12.02
C ALA A 37 -4.89 -6.30 11.98
N THR A 38 -4.66 -6.82 10.78
CA THR A 38 -4.07 -8.15 10.61
C THR A 38 -2.96 -8.08 9.58
N TYR A 39 -1.96 -8.93 9.74
CA TYR A 39 -0.95 -9.16 8.71
C TYR A 39 -1.55 -9.78 7.44
N VAL A 40 -2.68 -10.50 7.57
CA VAL A 40 -3.45 -11.06 6.44
C VAL A 40 -4.00 -9.95 5.53
N GLY A 41 -4.36 -8.80 6.11
CA GLY A 41 -4.82 -7.64 5.35
C GLY A 41 -3.75 -7.02 4.46
N ASN A 42 -2.47 -7.37 4.62
CA ASN A 42 -1.37 -6.88 3.80
C ASN A 42 -0.85 -7.98 2.86
N LEU A 43 -1.13 -7.80 1.57
CA LEU A 43 -0.79 -8.76 0.52
C LEU A 43 0.72 -9.00 0.39
N ASN A 44 1.58 -8.12 0.91
CA ASN A 44 3.03 -8.30 0.87
C ASN A 44 3.53 -9.51 1.67
N TYR A 45 2.76 -10.01 2.64
CA TYR A 45 3.10 -11.26 3.35
C TYR A 45 2.68 -12.50 2.56
N GLY A 46 1.75 -12.36 1.62
CA GLY A 46 1.30 -13.44 0.76
C GLY A 46 2.37 -13.84 -0.25
N SER A 47 2.21 -15.03 -0.83
CA SER A 47 3.04 -15.42 -1.97
C SER A 47 2.68 -14.59 -3.21
N PRO A 48 3.66 -14.19 -4.04
CA PRO A 48 3.38 -13.60 -5.35
C PRO A 48 2.71 -14.57 -6.33
N SER A 49 2.64 -15.87 -6.02
CA SER A 49 2.01 -16.89 -6.85
C SER A 49 1.07 -17.77 -6.03
N LEU A 50 -0.18 -17.88 -6.49
CA LEU A 50 -1.18 -18.78 -5.90
C LEU A 50 -0.75 -20.25 -5.95
N HIS A 51 0.09 -20.62 -6.91
CA HIS A 51 0.59 -21.98 -7.10
C HIS A 51 1.86 -22.28 -6.29
N ALA A 52 2.49 -21.25 -5.71
CA ALA A 52 3.73 -21.38 -4.94
C ALA A 52 3.59 -20.69 -3.57
N PRO A 53 2.68 -21.16 -2.69
CA PRO A 53 2.41 -20.50 -1.41
C PRO A 53 3.64 -20.41 -0.49
N PHE A 54 4.62 -21.29 -0.68
CA PHE A 54 5.88 -21.31 0.08
C PHE A 54 6.80 -20.10 -0.16
N LEU A 55 6.55 -19.30 -1.22
CA LEU A 55 7.29 -18.05 -1.47
C LEU A 55 6.80 -16.88 -0.60
N GLY A 56 5.66 -17.04 0.08
CA GLY A 56 5.14 -16.04 1.00
C GLY A 56 5.83 -16.08 2.37
N ILE A 57 5.76 -14.98 3.10
CA ILE A 57 6.24 -14.91 4.48
C ILE A 57 5.19 -15.55 5.40
N SER A 58 5.62 -16.47 6.26
CA SER A 58 4.70 -17.13 7.20
C SER A 58 4.13 -16.12 8.20
N ILE A 59 2.89 -15.70 7.99
CA ILE A 59 2.15 -14.79 8.89
C ILE A 59 2.11 -15.33 10.31
N ARG A 60 1.94 -16.66 10.49
CA ARG A 60 1.98 -17.28 11.82
C ARG A 60 3.31 -17.01 12.53
N LYS A 61 4.43 -17.18 11.82
CA LYS A 61 5.77 -16.91 12.38
C LYS A 61 5.96 -15.43 12.66
N VAL A 62 5.48 -14.54 11.79
CA VAL A 62 5.53 -13.07 11.98
C VAL A 62 4.76 -12.70 13.24
N ALA A 63 3.49 -13.09 13.33
CA ALA A 63 2.65 -12.81 14.48
C ALA A 63 3.24 -13.38 15.78
N SER A 64 3.81 -14.60 15.76
CA SER A 64 4.39 -15.21 16.97
C SER A 64 5.61 -14.48 17.52
N ARG A 65 6.36 -13.76 16.68
CA ARG A 65 7.54 -12.97 17.09
C ARG A 65 7.24 -11.49 17.22
N SER A 66 6.04 -11.07 16.84
CA SER A 66 5.64 -9.67 16.81
C SER A 66 5.52 -9.14 18.23
N GLU A 67 6.13 -7.99 18.50
CA GLU A 67 5.96 -7.32 19.78
C GLU A 67 4.58 -6.69 19.83
N GLY A 68 3.89 -6.80 20.97
CA GLY A 68 2.52 -6.29 21.13
C GLY A 68 2.40 -4.77 21.00
N SER A 69 3.52 -4.05 21.01
CA SER A 69 3.60 -2.60 20.89
C SER A 69 4.70 -2.17 19.92
N SER A 70 4.39 -1.22 19.05
CA SER A 70 5.40 -0.48 18.28
C SER A 70 6.27 0.38 19.21
N PRO A 71 7.62 0.36 19.09
CA PRO A 71 8.49 1.28 19.81
C PRO A 71 8.41 2.70 19.24
N TRP A 72 7.84 2.85 18.04
CA TRP A 72 7.66 4.15 17.41
C TRP A 72 6.33 4.77 17.83
N THR A 73 6.38 6.04 18.22
CA THR A 73 5.18 6.86 18.33
C THR A 73 4.67 7.21 16.93
N PRO A 74 3.36 7.47 16.73
CA PRO A 74 2.83 7.80 15.42
C PRO A 74 3.55 8.97 14.73
N GLU A 75 4.02 9.96 15.50
CA GLU A 75 4.71 11.17 14.99
C GLU A 75 6.09 10.84 14.41
N GLN A 76 6.68 9.70 14.77
CA GLN A 76 7.94 9.23 14.20
C GLN A 76 7.73 8.53 12.85
N LEU A 77 6.50 8.16 12.51
CA LEU A 77 6.17 7.43 11.30
C LEU A 77 5.80 8.39 10.17
N ASN A 78 6.29 8.11 8.96
CA ASN A 78 6.01 8.93 7.79
C ASN A 78 5.74 8.08 6.55
N PHE A 79 4.91 8.59 5.64
CA PHE A 79 4.66 7.99 4.33
C PHE A 79 5.78 8.32 3.35
N THR A 80 6.93 7.71 3.62
CA THR A 80 8.25 7.96 3.01
C THR A 80 8.27 7.98 1.48
N HIS A 81 7.45 7.13 0.85
CA HIS A 81 7.43 6.96 -0.61
C HIS A 81 6.08 7.35 -1.24
N GLY A 82 5.29 8.16 -0.52
CA GLY A 82 3.96 8.55 -0.97
C GLY A 82 3.02 7.35 -1.10
N VAL A 83 2.21 7.36 -2.15
CA VAL A 83 1.19 6.33 -2.42
C VAL A 83 1.20 5.93 -3.89
N ALA A 84 0.80 4.70 -4.18
CA ALA A 84 0.64 4.20 -5.53
C ALA A 84 -0.57 3.25 -5.62
N SER A 85 -1.06 3.05 -6.84
CA SER A 85 -2.10 2.06 -7.15
C SER A 85 -1.81 1.40 -8.49
N GLY A 86 -2.19 0.13 -8.65
CA GLY A 86 -1.89 -0.65 -9.85
C GLY A 86 -2.69 -1.94 -9.91
N ASP A 87 -2.45 -2.74 -10.96
CA ASP A 87 -3.11 -4.01 -11.25
C ASP A 87 -4.65 -3.95 -11.10
N PRO A 88 -5.33 -3.05 -11.84
CA PRO A 88 -6.78 -2.92 -11.79
C PRO A 88 -7.46 -4.14 -12.41
N TYR A 89 -8.43 -4.69 -11.69
CA TYR A 89 -9.54 -5.48 -12.24
C TYR A 89 -10.72 -4.56 -12.54
N ASP A 90 -11.83 -5.12 -13.01
CA ASP A 90 -13.08 -4.39 -13.21
C ASP A 90 -13.79 -4.03 -11.90
N ASP A 91 -13.57 -4.82 -10.84
CA ASP A 91 -14.15 -4.62 -9.52
C ASP A 91 -13.12 -4.25 -8.42
N SER A 92 -11.82 -4.24 -8.71
CA SER A 92 -10.79 -3.99 -7.70
C SER A 92 -9.52 -3.32 -8.23
N VAL A 93 -8.71 -2.76 -7.33
CA VAL A 93 -7.34 -2.32 -7.62
C VAL A 93 -6.44 -2.60 -6.43
N ILE A 94 -5.14 -2.75 -6.68
CA ILE A 94 -4.16 -2.75 -5.61
C ILE A 94 -3.83 -1.31 -5.20
N LEU A 95 -3.84 -1.04 -3.90
CA LEU A 95 -3.33 0.19 -3.29
C LEU A 95 -2.03 -0.13 -2.55
N TRP A 96 -1.06 0.78 -2.65
CA TRP A 96 0.27 0.61 -2.08
C TRP A 96 0.76 1.88 -1.37
N THR A 97 1.49 1.69 -0.27
CA THR A 97 2.29 2.74 0.37
C THR A 97 3.45 2.13 1.19
N ARG A 98 4.35 2.97 1.70
CA ARG A 98 5.39 2.61 2.68
C ARG A 98 5.36 3.58 3.85
N VAL A 99 5.10 3.06 5.05
CA VAL A 99 5.10 3.85 6.28
C VAL A 99 6.30 3.45 7.14
N ALA A 100 7.30 4.31 7.23
CA ALA A 100 8.55 3.96 7.91
C ALA A 100 8.94 5.03 8.94
N PRO A 101 9.68 4.64 10.00
CA PRO A 101 10.17 5.58 11.01
C PRO A 101 11.29 6.49 10.49
N THR A 102 11.92 6.13 9.37
CA THR A 102 12.99 6.92 8.76
C THR A 102 13.00 6.78 7.23
N MET A 103 13.52 7.82 6.57
CA MET A 103 13.90 7.81 5.15
C MET A 103 15.33 7.31 4.95
N ASP A 104 16.14 7.27 6.02
CA ASP A 104 17.55 6.88 5.94
C ASP A 104 17.66 5.41 5.49
N ASN A 105 18.60 5.16 4.59
CA ASN A 105 19.06 3.80 4.34
C ASN A 105 19.69 3.24 5.63
N ASP A 106 19.73 1.91 5.76
CA ASP A 106 20.50 1.31 6.83
C ASP A 106 21.95 1.82 6.75
N ARG A 107 22.48 2.31 7.87
CA ARG A 107 23.85 2.85 7.97
C ARG A 107 24.89 1.74 8.03
N ASN A 108 24.48 0.51 7.73
CA ASN A 108 25.37 -0.62 7.69
C ASN A 108 26.44 -0.40 6.62
N ASN A 109 27.71 -0.46 7.03
CA ASN A 109 28.85 -0.27 6.15
C ASN A 109 29.25 -1.57 5.43
N VAL A 110 28.37 -2.58 5.47
CA VAL A 110 28.56 -3.84 4.75
C VAL A 110 28.44 -3.54 3.27
N THR A 111 29.58 -3.63 2.58
CA THR A 111 29.60 -3.52 1.12
C THR A 111 29.01 -4.80 0.55
N VAL A 112 27.95 -4.68 -0.27
CA VAL A 112 27.41 -5.82 -1.00
C VAL A 112 28.36 -6.13 -2.15
N GLU A 113 29.21 -7.14 -1.98
CA GLU A 113 30.14 -7.61 -3.00
C GLU A 113 29.76 -9.04 -3.45
N GLY A 114 30.01 -9.34 -4.74
CA GLY A 114 29.75 -10.66 -5.32
C GLY A 114 28.34 -10.82 -5.92
N THR A 115 28.06 -12.03 -6.43
CA THR A 115 26.76 -12.38 -7.00
C THR A 115 25.78 -12.74 -5.89
N ALA A 116 24.71 -11.97 -5.73
CA ALA A 116 23.58 -12.38 -4.89
C ALA A 116 22.78 -13.48 -5.61
N PRO A 117 22.31 -14.53 -4.93
CA PRO A 117 21.35 -15.45 -5.52
C PRO A 117 20.10 -14.67 -5.94
N MET A 118 19.45 -15.12 -7.01
CA MET A 118 18.31 -14.45 -7.65
C MET A 118 17.12 -14.18 -6.68
N TYR A 119 17.14 -14.77 -5.48
CA TYR A 119 16.13 -14.66 -4.43
C TYR A 119 16.76 -14.68 -3.02
N ALA A 120 17.69 -13.77 -2.72
CA ALA A 120 18.17 -13.56 -1.36
C ALA A 120 17.12 -12.76 -0.54
N HIS A 121 16.36 -13.46 0.31
CA HIS A 121 15.48 -12.83 1.31
C HIS A 121 16.15 -12.71 2.69
N ASP A 122 17.41 -13.12 2.81
CA ASP A 122 18.20 -13.01 4.03
C ASP A 122 18.64 -11.56 4.24
N ASN A 123 17.71 -10.78 4.79
CA ASN A 123 18.01 -9.44 5.25
C ASN A 123 18.81 -9.48 6.55
N ASP A 124 18.82 -10.58 7.33
CA ASP A 124 19.50 -10.63 8.63
C ASP A 124 21.01 -10.34 8.56
N VAL A 125 21.64 -10.59 7.41
CA VAL A 125 23.05 -10.27 7.15
C VAL A 125 23.27 -8.76 6.96
N PHE A 126 22.26 -8.03 6.49
CA PHE A 126 22.38 -6.64 6.03
C PHE A 126 21.53 -5.63 6.82
N VAL A 127 20.38 -6.05 7.35
CA VAL A 127 19.35 -5.25 8.04
C VAL A 127 18.68 -6.11 9.11
N LYS A 128 18.82 -5.76 10.39
CA LYS A 128 18.11 -6.44 11.48
C LYS A 128 16.61 -6.14 11.39
N ALA A 129 15.80 -7.16 11.08
CA ALA A 129 14.35 -7.02 11.04
C ALA A 129 13.80 -6.56 12.41
N SER A 130 13.18 -5.38 12.45
CA SER A 130 12.35 -4.96 13.60
C SER A 130 11.11 -5.84 13.71
N LYS A 131 10.90 -6.37 14.91
CA LYS A 131 9.77 -7.24 15.26
C LYS A 131 8.47 -6.46 15.50
N SER A 132 8.52 -5.15 15.43
CA SER A 132 7.43 -4.30 15.89
C SER A 132 6.46 -3.96 14.75
N PRO A 133 5.15 -4.23 14.90
CA PRO A 133 4.16 -3.95 13.87
C PRO A 133 3.83 -2.46 13.80
N ILE A 134 3.58 -1.97 12.58
CA ILE A 134 2.94 -0.68 12.33
C ILE A 134 1.53 -0.95 11.81
N CYS A 135 0.54 -0.34 12.46
CA CYS A 135 -0.85 -0.38 12.05
C CYS A 135 -1.15 0.75 11.06
N VAL A 136 -1.80 0.40 9.95
CA VAL A 136 -2.19 1.35 8.90
C VAL A 136 -3.65 1.16 8.54
N ASP A 137 -4.44 2.22 8.72
CA ASP A 137 -5.79 2.32 8.17
C ASP A 137 -5.72 2.77 6.72
N TRP A 138 -6.62 2.26 5.91
CA TRP A 138 -6.82 2.71 4.54
C TRP A 138 -8.30 2.95 4.30
N LYS A 139 -8.60 3.96 3.48
CA LYS A 139 -9.97 4.28 3.07
C LYS A 139 -10.02 4.66 1.60
N ILE A 140 -11.17 4.38 1.00
CA ILE A 140 -11.51 4.82 -0.36
C ILE A 140 -12.76 5.71 -0.32
N GLY A 141 -12.76 6.77 -1.12
CA GLY A 141 -13.79 7.80 -1.15
C GLY A 141 -14.08 8.27 -2.59
N ARG A 142 -15.21 8.97 -2.76
CA ARG A 142 -15.65 9.47 -4.07
C ARG A 142 -15.07 10.84 -4.44
N SER A 143 -14.47 11.55 -3.49
CA SER A 143 -13.89 12.88 -3.67
C SER A 143 -12.44 12.95 -3.19
N ALA A 144 -11.68 13.88 -3.76
CA ALA A 144 -10.30 14.15 -3.37
C ALA A 144 -10.17 14.71 -1.94
N SER A 145 -11.23 15.33 -1.41
CA SER A 145 -11.23 15.85 -0.04
C SER A 145 -11.27 14.73 1.01
N MET A 146 -11.69 13.52 0.62
CA MET A 146 -11.83 12.36 1.52
C MET A 146 -12.73 12.64 2.73
N ASP A 147 -13.65 13.60 2.59
CA ASP A 147 -14.66 13.97 3.58
C ASP A 147 -15.84 12.99 3.58
N GLY A 148 -16.51 12.90 4.73
CA GLY A 148 -17.69 12.07 4.90
C GLY A 148 -17.39 10.59 5.08
N GLN A 149 -18.42 9.76 4.92
CA GLN A 149 -18.31 8.32 5.14
C GLN A 149 -17.49 7.67 4.02
N PRO A 150 -16.44 6.89 4.34
CA PRO A 150 -15.68 6.18 3.33
C PRO A 150 -16.56 5.14 2.62
N PHE A 151 -16.35 4.97 1.32
CA PHE A 151 -17.08 3.96 0.54
C PHE A 151 -16.68 2.54 0.97
N LYS A 152 -15.37 2.33 1.21
CA LYS A 152 -14.83 1.20 1.98
C LYS A 152 -13.62 1.67 2.78
N SER A 153 -13.32 0.94 3.82
CA SER A 153 -12.11 1.11 4.61
C SER A 153 -11.67 -0.24 5.15
N GLY A 154 -10.43 -0.30 5.59
CA GLY A 154 -9.88 -1.45 6.29
C GLY A 154 -8.59 -1.07 6.99
N THR A 155 -7.98 -2.06 7.62
CA THR A 155 -6.77 -1.87 8.40
C THR A 155 -5.82 -3.02 8.11
N ALA A 156 -4.52 -2.71 8.01
CA ALA A 156 -3.47 -3.68 7.71
C ALA A 156 -2.26 -3.47 8.63
N TYR A 157 -1.61 -4.56 9.03
CA TYR A 157 -0.30 -4.47 9.67
C TYR A 157 0.83 -4.53 8.65
N THR A 158 1.89 -3.77 8.93
CA THR A 158 3.17 -3.89 8.24
C THR A 158 4.31 -3.96 9.25
N SER A 159 5.47 -4.43 8.83
CA SER A 159 6.67 -4.56 9.65
C SER A 159 7.90 -4.51 8.74
N SER A 160 9.08 -4.54 9.35
CA SER A 160 10.34 -4.62 8.61
C SER A 160 10.45 -5.87 7.71
N ASP A 161 9.68 -6.94 7.99
CA ASP A 161 9.66 -8.17 7.19
C ASP A 161 9.27 -7.93 5.73
N VAL A 162 8.53 -6.85 5.49
CA VAL A 162 8.09 -6.39 4.16
C VAL A 162 8.51 -4.92 3.93
N ASP A 163 9.60 -4.48 4.56
CA ASP A 163 10.12 -3.10 4.50
C ASP A 163 9.06 -2.02 4.82
N PHE A 164 8.18 -2.33 5.77
CA PHE A 164 7.06 -1.50 6.19
C PHE A 164 6.13 -1.06 5.03
N THR A 165 6.11 -1.82 3.95
CA THR A 165 5.20 -1.59 2.83
C THR A 165 3.82 -2.17 3.13
N VAL A 166 2.78 -1.48 2.67
CA VAL A 166 1.38 -1.93 2.74
C VAL A 166 0.89 -2.12 1.33
N LYS A 167 0.32 -3.30 1.04
CA LYS A 167 -0.34 -3.63 -0.21
C LYS A 167 -1.72 -4.20 0.09
N VAL A 168 -2.78 -3.55 -0.35
CA VAL A 168 -4.17 -3.98 -0.11
C VAL A 168 -4.96 -4.01 -1.40
N GLU A 169 -5.89 -4.95 -1.53
CA GLU A 169 -6.84 -4.98 -2.65
C GLU A 169 -8.13 -4.23 -2.24
N ALA A 170 -8.41 -3.12 -2.93
CA ALA A 170 -9.60 -2.32 -2.70
C ALA A 170 -10.65 -2.60 -3.77
N LYS A 171 -11.81 -3.12 -3.35
CA LYS A 171 -12.94 -3.37 -4.25
C LYS A 171 -13.79 -2.12 -4.48
N ALA A 172 -13.91 -1.66 -5.72
CA ALA A 172 -14.68 -0.49 -6.12
C ALA A 172 -15.03 -0.53 -7.60
N LEU A 173 -16.02 0.26 -8.02
CA LEU A 173 -16.65 0.09 -9.34
C LEU A 173 -16.23 1.14 -10.40
N THR A 174 -15.46 2.18 -10.06
CA THR A 174 -15.09 3.25 -11.01
C THR A 174 -13.78 4.00 -10.62
N VAL A 175 -13.75 5.33 -10.83
CA VAL A 175 -12.72 6.25 -10.33
C VAL A 175 -13.00 6.57 -8.87
N TYR A 176 -11.97 6.48 -8.05
CA TYR A 176 -12.04 6.85 -6.65
C TYR A 176 -10.72 7.39 -6.15
N TYR A 177 -10.81 7.99 -4.97
CA TYR A 177 -9.68 8.51 -4.22
C TYR A 177 -9.40 7.60 -3.04
N TYR A 178 -8.15 7.53 -2.63
CA TYR A 178 -7.73 6.70 -1.51
C TYR A 178 -6.68 7.40 -0.66
N GLN A 179 -6.63 7.03 0.61
CA GLN A 179 -5.68 7.58 1.57
C GLN A 179 -5.38 6.55 2.65
N PHE A 180 -4.13 6.56 3.11
CA PHE A 180 -3.67 5.77 4.24
C PHE A 180 -3.48 6.68 5.46
N ASN A 181 -3.63 6.11 6.65
CA ASN A 181 -3.46 6.79 7.92
C ASN A 181 -2.78 5.86 8.92
N VAL A 182 -1.83 6.37 9.69
CA VAL A 182 -1.28 5.60 10.83
C VAL A 182 -2.38 5.47 11.88
N CYS A 183 -2.70 4.24 12.29
CA CYS A 183 -3.82 3.99 13.20
C CYS A 183 -3.71 4.85 14.48
N ASN A 184 -4.87 5.31 14.97
CA ASN A 184 -4.97 6.14 16.18
C ASN A 184 -4.15 7.44 16.13
N SER A 185 -3.94 8.01 14.94
CA SER A 185 -3.24 9.29 14.76
C SER A 185 -3.81 10.09 13.59
N ASP A 186 -3.36 11.34 13.46
CA ASP A 186 -3.66 12.22 12.32
C ASP A 186 -2.58 12.18 11.21
N ILE A 187 -1.62 11.27 11.30
CA ILE A 187 -0.56 11.12 10.29
C ILE A 187 -1.14 10.43 9.06
N LYS A 188 -1.38 11.23 8.01
CA LYS A 188 -2.05 10.84 6.77
C LYS A 188 -1.09 10.82 5.60
N SER A 189 -1.31 9.90 4.67
CA SER A 189 -0.62 9.90 3.39
C SER A 189 -1.15 11.01 2.48
N PRO A 190 -0.42 11.36 1.41
CA PRO A 190 -1.03 12.04 0.27
C PRO A 190 -2.26 11.26 -0.24
N VAL A 191 -3.22 11.98 -0.80
CA VAL A 191 -4.40 11.37 -1.43
C VAL A 191 -4.03 10.88 -2.81
N GLY A 192 -4.26 9.58 -3.06
CA GLY A 192 -4.13 8.98 -4.38
C GLY A 192 -5.45 8.98 -5.13
N ARG A 193 -5.39 8.90 -6.47
CA ARG A 193 -6.53 8.69 -7.36
C ARG A 193 -6.26 7.47 -8.22
N THR A 194 -7.27 6.64 -8.40
CA THR A 194 -7.18 5.41 -9.19
C THR A 194 -8.49 5.16 -9.93
N GLN A 195 -8.48 4.17 -10.82
CA GLN A 195 -9.61 3.77 -11.66
C GLN A 195 -9.56 2.26 -11.88
N THR A 196 -10.71 1.59 -11.81
CA THR A 196 -10.84 0.18 -12.22
C THR A 196 -10.97 0.03 -13.73
N LEU A 197 -10.73 -1.18 -14.24
CA LEU A 197 -11.01 -1.51 -15.63
C LEU A 197 -12.53 -1.47 -15.90
N PRO A 198 -12.95 -1.29 -17.16
CA PRO A 198 -14.32 -1.60 -17.57
C PRO A 198 -14.62 -3.09 -17.34
N GLU A 199 -15.88 -3.40 -17.02
CA GLU A 199 -16.36 -4.79 -16.91
C GLU A 199 -16.04 -5.59 -18.18
N SER A 200 -15.63 -6.84 -17.98
CA SER A 200 -15.27 -7.75 -19.06
C SER A 200 -16.35 -7.81 -20.16
N GLY A 201 -15.93 -7.71 -21.42
CA GLY A 201 -16.84 -7.70 -22.58
C GLY A 201 -17.53 -6.35 -22.86
N THR A 202 -17.36 -5.34 -22.01
CA THR A 202 -17.91 -4.00 -22.25
C THR A 202 -17.22 -3.32 -23.43
N LYS A 203 -18.01 -2.91 -24.44
CA LYS A 203 -17.50 -2.07 -25.54
C LYS A 203 -17.30 -0.64 -25.05
N VAL A 204 -16.04 -0.24 -24.87
CA VAL A 204 -15.69 1.12 -24.49
C VAL A 204 -15.82 2.04 -25.71
N LYS A 205 -16.67 3.07 -25.61
CA LYS A 205 -16.92 4.03 -26.70
C LYS A 205 -15.78 5.04 -26.90
N ARG A 206 -14.93 5.20 -25.88
CA ARG A 206 -13.80 6.14 -25.87
C ARG A 206 -12.49 5.38 -26.02
N ALA A 207 -11.49 6.03 -26.62
CA ALA A 207 -10.13 5.47 -26.69
C ALA A 207 -9.54 5.32 -25.27
N ILE A 208 -8.77 4.25 -25.07
CA ILE A 208 -8.01 4.00 -23.84
C ILE A 208 -6.69 4.79 -23.92
N LYS A 209 -6.39 5.60 -22.91
CA LYS A 209 -5.12 6.34 -22.83
C LYS A 209 -4.16 5.68 -21.84
N LEU A 210 -3.01 5.19 -22.36
CA LEU A 210 -1.94 4.56 -21.58
C LEU A 210 -0.63 5.32 -21.77
N ALA A 211 0.16 5.45 -20.70
CA ALA A 211 1.53 5.94 -20.76
C ALA A 211 2.53 4.85 -20.35
N ALA A 212 3.57 4.65 -21.17
CA ALA A 212 4.68 3.76 -20.86
C ALA A 212 5.94 4.57 -20.60
N TYR A 213 6.66 4.25 -19.53
CA TYR A 213 7.91 4.91 -19.16
C TYR A 213 9.06 3.92 -19.10
N SER A 214 10.26 4.39 -19.41
CA SER A 214 11.50 3.62 -19.29
C SER A 214 12.72 4.52 -19.10
N CYS A 215 13.88 3.90 -18.84
CA CYS A 215 15.19 4.57 -18.69
C CYS A 215 15.22 5.68 -17.63
N ALA A 216 14.52 5.49 -16.50
CA ALA A 216 14.49 6.44 -15.38
C ALA A 216 15.75 6.34 -14.51
N ASN A 217 16.93 6.60 -15.09
CA ASN A 217 18.19 6.56 -14.35
C ASN A 217 18.32 7.79 -13.42
N TYR A 218 18.30 7.52 -12.12
CA TYR A 218 18.35 8.55 -11.07
C TYR A 218 19.63 9.39 -11.08
N LEU A 219 20.76 8.83 -11.52
CA LEU A 219 22.07 9.49 -11.53
C LEU A 219 22.23 10.51 -12.66
N LEU A 220 21.40 10.41 -13.71
CA LEU A 220 21.45 11.33 -14.84
C LEU A 220 20.61 12.58 -14.49
N ALA A 221 21.31 13.65 -14.10
CA ALA A 221 20.69 14.93 -13.73
C ALA A 221 19.79 15.50 -14.86
N GLY A 222 18.63 16.06 -14.48
CA GLY A 222 17.68 16.69 -15.40
C GLY A 222 16.39 15.91 -15.63
N GLU A 223 16.04 15.65 -16.90
CA GLU A 223 14.76 15.11 -17.42
C GLU A 223 14.41 13.66 -16.99
N ASN A 224 15.24 13.03 -16.16
CA ASN A 224 15.00 11.71 -15.56
C ASN A 224 14.30 11.77 -14.21
N ARG A 225 13.93 12.96 -13.73
CA ARG A 225 12.97 13.11 -12.63
C ARG A 225 11.59 12.66 -13.13
N LEU A 226 10.99 11.68 -12.46
CA LEU A 226 9.65 11.11 -12.74
C LEU A 226 8.47 12.11 -12.73
N ARG A 227 8.72 13.42 -12.67
CA ARG A 227 7.72 14.46 -12.94
C ARG A 227 7.57 14.64 -14.46
N ARG A 228 6.89 13.70 -15.11
CA ARG A 228 6.41 13.89 -16.49
C ARG A 228 4.92 14.23 -16.44
N PRO A 229 4.50 15.46 -16.80
CA PRO A 229 3.10 15.68 -17.15
C PRO A 229 2.80 14.79 -18.35
N VAL A 230 1.72 14.03 -18.28
CA VAL A 230 1.49 12.95 -19.21
C VAL A 230 1.03 13.50 -20.55
N GLY A 231 1.96 13.86 -21.45
CA GLY A 231 1.62 14.36 -22.79
C GLY A 231 0.66 15.56 -22.81
N GLY A 232 0.63 16.39 -21.75
CA GLY A 232 -0.33 17.50 -21.61
C GLY A 232 -1.77 17.09 -21.24
N ASP A 233 -2.04 15.79 -21.05
CA ASP A 233 -3.37 15.20 -20.81
C ASP A 233 -3.39 14.32 -19.54
N SER A 234 -4.60 13.92 -19.09
CA SER A 234 -4.75 12.89 -18.05
C SER A 234 -4.73 11.48 -18.67
N VAL A 235 -3.94 10.57 -18.10
CA VAL A 235 -3.95 9.14 -18.47
C VAL A 235 -4.69 8.30 -17.46
N GLU A 236 -5.16 7.14 -17.94
CA GLU A 236 -5.93 6.19 -17.14
C GLU A 236 -5.02 5.21 -16.42
N PHE A 237 -3.97 4.72 -17.09
CA PHE A 237 -3.00 3.78 -16.51
C PHE A 237 -1.58 4.02 -17.03
N GLY A 238 -0.59 3.50 -16.32
CA GLY A 238 0.80 3.49 -16.77
C GLY A 238 1.62 2.33 -16.21
N ASN A 239 2.68 1.96 -16.92
CA ASN A 239 3.58 0.87 -16.56
C ASN A 239 5.04 1.23 -16.91
N LEU A 240 6.00 0.72 -16.14
CA LEU A 240 7.43 0.80 -16.43
C LEU A 240 7.87 -0.51 -17.11
N LYS A 241 8.13 -0.50 -18.42
CA LYS A 241 8.61 -1.69 -19.15
C LYS A 241 9.45 -1.32 -20.37
N GLY A 242 10.67 -1.88 -20.44
CA GLY A 242 11.53 -1.85 -21.62
C GLY A 242 12.18 -0.49 -21.88
N GLY A 243 13.50 -0.42 -21.71
CA GLY A 243 14.31 0.74 -22.05
C GLY A 243 15.47 0.33 -22.95
N VAL A 244 15.91 1.21 -23.85
CA VAL A 244 17.21 1.04 -24.49
C VAL A 244 18.25 1.25 -23.40
N THR A 245 19.04 0.23 -23.11
CA THR A 245 20.27 0.36 -22.31
C THR A 245 21.16 1.35 -23.04
N LYS A 246 21.12 2.62 -22.66
CA LYS A 246 22.23 3.52 -22.96
C LYS A 246 23.35 3.08 -22.04
N GLN A 247 24.29 2.33 -22.61
CA GLN A 247 25.53 1.98 -21.94
C GLN A 247 26.14 3.31 -21.46
N THR A 248 26.19 3.51 -20.15
CA THR A 248 27.07 4.51 -19.59
C THR A 248 28.46 4.00 -19.90
N ASN A 249 29.22 4.73 -20.70
CA ASN A 249 30.53 4.31 -21.19
C ASN A 249 31.53 3.92 -20.06
N LEU A 250 31.18 4.10 -18.79
CA LEU A 250 31.92 3.60 -17.64
C LEU A 250 31.85 2.07 -17.57
N THR A 251 32.91 1.42 -18.05
CA THR A 251 33.14 -0.01 -17.88
C THR A 251 34.14 -0.21 -16.74
N ASN A 252 33.84 -1.14 -15.84
CA ASN A 252 34.79 -1.56 -14.81
C ASN A 252 35.64 -2.70 -15.37
N ASP A 253 36.94 -2.49 -15.45
CA ASP A 253 37.87 -3.57 -15.77
C ASP A 253 37.97 -4.50 -14.55
N THR A 254 37.43 -5.71 -14.65
CA THR A 254 37.41 -6.68 -13.54
C THR A 254 38.78 -7.29 -13.22
N ASN A 255 39.78 -7.09 -14.09
CA ASN A 255 41.16 -7.51 -13.81
C ASN A 255 41.93 -6.43 -13.04
N THR A 256 41.62 -5.15 -13.24
CA THR A 256 42.38 -4.03 -12.65
C THR A 256 41.59 -3.21 -11.62
N GLY A 257 40.28 -3.41 -11.52
CA GLY A 257 39.36 -2.68 -10.63
C GLY A 257 39.17 -1.20 -10.99
N LYS A 258 39.60 -0.80 -12.19
CA LYS A 258 39.54 0.60 -12.64
C LYS A 258 38.35 0.83 -13.55
N TRP A 259 37.69 1.96 -13.33
CA TRP A 259 36.63 2.47 -14.20
C TRP A 259 37.25 3.25 -15.36
N PHE A 260 36.86 2.91 -16.59
CA PHE A 260 37.25 3.66 -17.77
C PHE A 260 36.06 3.94 -18.68
N VAL A 261 36.15 5.00 -19.48
CA VAL A 261 35.11 5.43 -20.41
C VAL A 261 35.40 4.82 -21.78
N PHE A 262 34.59 3.85 -22.22
CA PHE A 262 34.65 3.26 -23.55
C PHE A 262 33.94 4.16 -24.57
N GLU A 263 34.69 4.83 -25.45
CA GLU A 263 34.14 5.62 -26.57
C GLU A 263 33.88 4.72 -27.78
N SER A 264 32.63 4.27 -27.96
CA SER A 264 32.25 3.40 -29.09
C SER A 264 32.40 4.07 -30.47
N SER A 265 32.49 5.40 -30.54
CA SER A 265 32.68 6.15 -31.79
C SER A 265 34.04 5.94 -32.45
N LYS A 266 35.01 5.34 -31.75
CA LYS A 266 36.34 4.99 -32.29
C LYS A 266 36.48 3.53 -32.71
N ALA A 267 35.48 2.69 -32.48
CA ALA A 267 35.53 1.26 -32.76
C ALA A 267 34.99 0.88 -34.15
N GLY A 268 34.93 1.85 -35.08
CA GLY A 268 34.55 1.63 -36.48
C GLY A 268 35.74 1.28 -37.38
N GLY A 269 36.64 0.41 -36.91
CA GLY A 269 37.63 -0.23 -37.78
C GLY A 269 37.05 -1.56 -38.25
N GLU A 270 36.95 -1.73 -39.57
CA GLU A 270 36.69 -3.03 -40.18
C GLU A 270 37.70 -4.06 -39.66
N GLU A 271 37.24 -5.03 -38.87
CA GLU A 271 37.90 -6.33 -38.80
C GLU A 271 36.87 -7.40 -39.20
N GLU A 272 37.20 -8.00 -40.32
CA GLU A 272 36.56 -9.13 -40.99
C GLU A 272 36.62 -10.37 -40.08
N PHE A 273 35.46 -10.94 -39.73
CA PHE A 273 35.28 -12.35 -39.41
C PHE A 273 33.86 -12.80 -39.78
#